data_AF-A0A1Q3CML0-F1
#
_entry.id   AF-A0A1Q3CML0-F1
#
_cell.length_a   1.000
_cell.length_b   1.000
_cell.length_c   1.000
_cell.angle_alpha   90.00
_cell.angle_beta   90.00
_cell.angle_gamma   90.00
#
_symmetry.space_group_name_H-M   'P 1'
#
loop_
_entity.id
_entity.type
_entity.pdbx_description
1 polymer ?
#
loop_
_entity_poly.entity_id
_entity_poly.type
_entity_poly.pdbx_seq_one_letter_code
_entity_poly.pdbx_strand_id
1 'polypeptide(L)'
;DLLGHPYLTLSARTLLIQGVSILINVFPIKACKCCPEVYIGKEGHPITCHGYRRRAKDRVHEWIDGGLNDVRVPVETFHLHMFQEVIEHHQRFDFDRVPAVVDLCWQAGAD
;
A
#
# COMPACT_ATOMS: atom_id res chain seq x y z
N ASP A 1 17.88 -22.42 -7.40
CA ASP A 1 17.17 -22.13 -8.65
C ASP A 1 16.48 -20.78 -8.49
N LEU A 2 17.04 -19.71 -9.07
CA LEU A 2 16.59 -18.33 -8.83
C LEU A 2 15.29 -17.99 -9.58
N LEU A 3 14.92 -18.81 -10.56
CA LEU A 3 13.73 -18.61 -11.39
C LEU A 3 12.43 -18.74 -10.59
N GLY A 4 12.40 -19.47 -9.47
CA GLY A 4 11.18 -19.62 -8.66
C GLY A 4 10.86 -18.45 -7.71
N HIS A 5 11.86 -17.63 -7.36
CA HIS A 5 11.71 -16.59 -6.34
C HIS A 5 10.68 -15.48 -6.70
N PRO A 6 10.67 -14.92 -7.93
CA PRO A 6 9.69 -13.88 -8.26
C PRO A 6 8.25 -14.41 -8.35
N TYR A 7 8.02 -15.61 -8.91
CA TYR A 7 6.68 -16.23 -8.95
C TYR A 7 6.12 -16.54 -7.56
N LEU A 8 6.96 -17.06 -6.65
CA LEU A 8 6.56 -17.29 -5.26
C LEU A 8 6.21 -15.98 -4.55
N THR A 9 6.94 -14.90 -4.85
CA THR A 9 6.67 -13.57 -4.29
C THR A 9 5.32 -13.02 -4.76
N LEU A 10 5.01 -13.14 -6.05
CA LEU A 10 3.70 -12.74 -6.60
C LEU A 10 2.55 -13.60 -6.05
N SER A 11 2.77 -14.90 -5.88
CA SER A 11 1.81 -15.82 -5.29
C SER A 11 1.53 -15.48 -3.82
N ALA A 12 2.58 -15.27 -3.02
CA ALA A 12 2.47 -14.87 -1.62
C ALA A 12 1.76 -13.52 -1.48
N ARG A 13 2.06 -12.56 -2.36
CA ARG A 13 1.35 -11.27 -2.40
C ARG A 13 -0.14 -11.45 -2.68
N THR A 14 -0.50 -12.33 -3.61
CA THR A 14 -1.90 -12.61 -3.96
C THR A 14 -2.64 -13.23 -2.78
N LEU A 15 -2.04 -14.23 -2.12
CA LEU A 15 -2.59 -14.84 -0.92
C LEU A 15 -2.76 -13.84 0.22
N LEU A 16 -1.78 -12.96 0.44
CA LEU A 16 -1.87 -11.90 1.44
C LEU A 16 -3.05 -10.96 1.15
N ILE A 17 -3.20 -10.51 -0.09
CA ILE A 17 -4.31 -9.61 -0.47
C ILE A 17 -5.66 -10.31 -0.24
N GLN A 18 -5.81 -11.54 -0.69
CA GLN A 18 -7.04 -12.31 -0.48
C GLN A 18 -7.35 -12.49 1.01
N GLY A 19 -6.36 -12.91 1.81
CA GLY A 19 -6.51 -13.10 3.24
C GLY A 19 -6.91 -11.82 3.96
N VAL A 20 -6.24 -10.71 3.68
CA VAL A 20 -6.58 -9.40 4.27
C VAL A 20 -7.96 -8.93 3.83
N SER A 21 -8.32 -9.08 2.56
CA SER A 21 -9.66 -8.75 2.06
C SER A 21 -10.77 -9.53 2.77
N ILE A 22 -10.54 -10.81 3.06
CA ILE A 22 -11.49 -11.62 3.85
C ILE A 22 -11.58 -11.11 5.28
N LEU A 23 -10.43 -10.86 5.93
CA LEU A 23 -10.40 -10.42 7.33
C LEU A 23 -11.06 -9.07 7.54
N ILE A 24 -10.93 -8.12 6.61
CA ILE A 24 -11.56 -6.79 6.69
C ILE A 24 -13.09 -6.88 6.73
N ASN A 25 -13.68 -7.90 6.09
CA ASN A 25 -15.12 -8.10 6.11
C ASN A 25 -15.63 -8.67 7.45
N VAL A 26 -14.74 -9.25 8.26
CA VAL A 26 -15.06 -9.88 9.55
C VAL A 26 -14.70 -8.98 10.73
N PHE A 27 -13.57 -8.29 10.62
CA PHE A 27 -13.04 -7.40 11.64
C PHE A 27 -13.14 -5.95 11.16
N PRO A 28 -13.97 -5.11 11.79
CA PRO A 28 -14.03 -3.70 11.45
C PRO A 28 -12.66 -3.07 11.59
N ILE A 29 -12.24 -2.31 10.59
CA ILE A 29 -10.98 -1.57 10.60
C ILE A 29 -11.29 -0.09 10.58
N LYS A 30 -10.58 0.67 11.41
CA LYS A 30 -10.55 2.12 11.34
C LYS A 30 -9.18 2.61 10.89
N ALA A 31 -9.16 3.59 10.01
CA ALA A 31 -7.95 4.27 9.56
C ALA A 31 -8.00 5.74 9.99
N CYS A 32 -6.85 6.32 10.30
CA CYS A 32 -6.79 7.74 10.60
C CYS A 32 -6.75 8.56 9.30
N LYS A 33 -7.57 9.62 9.19
CA LYS A 33 -7.51 10.54 8.02
C LYS A 33 -6.18 11.29 7.86
N CYS A 34 -5.36 11.32 8.89
CA CYS A 34 -4.23 12.25 9.00
C CYS A 34 -2.87 11.57 9.11
N CYS A 35 -2.80 10.28 9.47
CA CYS A 35 -1.55 9.52 9.59
C CYS A 35 -1.78 8.05 9.19
N PRO A 36 -0.71 7.24 9.01
CA PRO A 36 -0.83 5.84 8.59
C PRO A 36 -1.36 4.86 9.67
N GLU A 37 -1.94 5.37 10.76
CA GLU A 37 -2.33 4.52 11.88
C GLU A 37 -3.68 3.85 11.64
N VAL A 38 -3.76 2.59 12.03
CA VAL A 38 -4.95 1.73 11.89
C VAL A 38 -5.35 1.16 13.24
N TYR A 39 -6.64 0.95 13.43
CA TYR A 39 -7.23 0.34 14.61
C TYR A 39 -8.15 -0.81 14.19
N ILE A 40 -8.06 -1.95 14.89
CA ILE A 40 -8.91 -3.12 14.66
C ILE A 40 -10.03 -3.10 15.70
N GLY A 41 -11.25 -2.81 15.26
CA GLY A 41 -12.45 -2.73 16.10
C GLY A 41 -13.43 -1.68 15.60
N LYS A 42 -14.62 -1.65 16.22
CA LYS A 42 -15.73 -0.79 15.78
C LYS A 42 -15.46 0.70 16.00
N GLU A 43 -14.73 1.05 17.05
CA GLU A 43 -14.46 2.43 17.45
C GLU A 43 -12.98 2.57 17.83
N GLY A 44 -12.28 3.54 17.25
CA GLY A 44 -10.88 3.78 17.55
C GLY A 44 -10.68 4.49 18.89
N HIS A 45 -9.51 4.29 19.50
CA HIS A 45 -9.19 4.90 20.79
C HIS A 45 -8.89 6.41 20.69
N PRO A 46 -9.13 7.19 21.77
CA PRO A 46 -8.82 8.61 21.83
C PRO A 46 -7.34 8.84 22.15
N ILE A 47 -6.44 8.32 21.32
CA ILE A 47 -5.00 8.54 21.41
C ILE A 47 -4.59 9.78 20.62
N THR A 48 -3.38 10.28 20.86
CA THR A 48 -2.86 11.49 20.20
C THR A 48 -2.32 11.17 18.80
N CYS A 49 -2.84 11.86 17.79
CA CYS A 49 -2.39 11.82 16.42
C CYS A 49 -1.30 12.87 16.16
N HIS A 50 -0.16 12.44 15.63
CA HIS A 50 0.92 13.35 15.23
C HIS A 50 0.81 13.86 13.78
N GLY A 51 -0.15 13.34 13.01
CA GLY A 51 -0.45 13.74 11.63
C GLY A 51 0.72 13.56 10.64
N TYR A 52 0.44 13.80 9.35
CA TYR A 52 1.46 13.83 8.30
C TYR A 52 1.96 15.26 8.07
N ARG A 53 3.22 15.53 8.43
CA ARG A 53 4.10 16.72 8.22
C ARG A 53 3.55 18.16 8.09
N ARG A 54 2.24 18.46 8.03
CA ARG A 54 1.65 19.80 7.83
C ARG A 54 0.23 19.99 8.39
N ARG A 55 -0.41 18.96 8.96
CA ARG A 55 -1.70 19.10 9.68
C ARG A 55 -1.50 19.36 11.17
N ALA A 56 -2.55 19.85 11.84
CA ALA A 56 -2.54 20.16 13.27
C ALA A 56 -1.99 18.98 14.07
N LYS A 57 -0.88 19.23 14.78
CA LYS A 57 -0.23 18.28 15.68
C LYS A 57 -1.02 18.25 16.99
N ASP A 58 -0.94 17.13 17.69
CA ASP A 58 -1.45 16.95 19.06
C ASP A 58 -2.99 17.02 19.19
N ARG A 59 -3.70 16.53 18.16
CA ARG A 59 -5.14 16.27 18.24
C ARG A 59 -5.41 14.78 18.39
N VAL A 60 -6.59 14.39 18.84
CA VAL A 60 -7.01 12.98 18.78
C VAL A 60 -7.13 12.49 17.34
N HIS A 61 -6.96 11.20 17.11
CA HIS A 61 -7.17 10.61 15.78
C HIS A 61 -8.60 10.84 15.29
N GLU A 62 -8.71 11.23 14.02
CA GLU A 62 -9.97 11.24 13.30
C GLU A 62 -10.10 9.90 12.55
N TRP A 63 -10.85 8.98 13.14
CA TRP A 63 -11.07 7.62 12.63
C TRP A 63 -12.15 7.58 11.55
N ILE A 64 -11.87 6.93 10.43
CA ILE A 64 -12.82 6.55 9.38
C ILE A 64 -12.81 5.05 9.16
N ASP A 65 -13.81 4.51 8.45
CA ASP A 65 -13.75 3.14 7.96
C ASP A 65 -12.50 2.94 7.11
N GLY A 66 -11.67 1.97 7.52
CA GLY A 66 -10.46 1.58 6.83
C GLY A 66 -10.71 0.41 5.88
N GLY A 67 -9.84 0.27 4.90
CA GLY A 67 -9.88 -0.79 3.90
C GLY A 67 -8.51 -1.41 3.63
N LEU A 68 -8.44 -2.16 2.53
CA LEU A 68 -7.25 -2.93 2.16
C LEU A 68 -5.99 -2.07 2.07
N ASN A 69 -6.12 -0.87 1.50
CA ASN A 69 -4.98 0.03 1.28
C ASN A 69 -4.50 0.73 2.57
N ASP A 70 -5.30 0.75 3.64
CA ASP A 70 -4.89 1.29 4.94
C ASP A 70 -4.06 0.26 5.72
N VAL A 71 -4.41 -1.02 5.62
CA VAL A 71 -3.65 -2.12 6.23
C VAL A 71 -2.40 -2.46 5.42
N ARG A 72 -2.54 -2.50 4.09
CA ARG A 72 -1.47 -2.80 3.14
C ARG A 72 -1.23 -1.57 2.29
N VAL A 73 -0.52 -0.59 2.87
CA VAL A 73 -0.16 0.67 2.19
C VAL A 73 0.55 0.36 0.87
N PRO A 74 -0.01 0.74 -0.29
CA PRO A 74 0.59 0.43 -1.57
C PRO A 74 1.88 1.23 -1.73
N VAL A 75 2.96 0.53 -2.07
CA VAL A 75 4.19 1.13 -2.60
C VAL A 75 4.12 1.00 -4.11
N GLU A 76 4.03 2.13 -4.79
CA GLU A 76 3.89 2.21 -6.24
C GLU A 76 5.16 2.71 -6.90
N THR A 77 5.39 2.26 -8.12
CA THR A 77 6.50 2.69 -8.99
C THR A 77 5.96 2.91 -10.40
N PHE A 78 6.71 3.62 -11.22
CA PHE A 78 6.48 3.60 -12.66
C PHE A 78 7.08 2.32 -13.24
N HIS A 79 6.36 1.73 -14.19
CA HIS A 79 6.89 0.61 -14.94
C HIS A 79 7.95 1.11 -15.93
N LEU A 80 9.18 0.62 -15.79
CA LEU A 80 10.30 0.99 -16.66
C LEU A 80 10.75 -0.24 -17.46
N HIS A 81 10.67 -0.14 -18.78
CA HIS A 81 11.30 -1.13 -19.66
C HIS A 81 12.82 -0.90 -19.70
N MET A 82 13.60 -1.97 -19.94
CA MET A 82 15.08 -1.94 -19.93
C MET A 82 15.74 -0.84 -20.78
N PHE A 83 15.03 -0.30 -21.77
CA PHE A 83 15.54 0.72 -22.69
C PHE A 83 14.67 1.98 -22.73
N GLN A 84 13.85 2.22 -21.71
CA GLN A 84 13.00 3.40 -21.62
C GLN A 84 13.78 4.58 -21.02
N GLU A 85 13.52 5.78 -21.52
CA GLU A 85 14.04 7.00 -20.92
C GLU A 85 13.48 7.21 -19.50
N VAL A 86 14.23 7.92 -18.66
CA VAL A 86 13.82 8.23 -17.28
C VAL A 86 12.56 9.10 -17.32
N ILE A 87 11.52 8.69 -16.59
CA ILE A 87 10.31 9.49 -16.43
C ILE A 87 10.64 10.71 -15.57
N GLU A 88 10.54 11.89 -16.18
CA GLU A 88 10.75 13.14 -15.48
C GLU A 88 9.57 13.52 -14.57
N HIS A 89 9.84 14.39 -13.59
CA HIS A 89 8.82 14.82 -12.63
C HIS A 89 7.56 15.43 -13.30
N HIS A 90 7.74 16.11 -14.42
CA HIS A 90 6.63 16.73 -15.16
C HIS A 90 5.77 15.69 -15.90
N GLN A 91 6.35 14.52 -16.23
CA GLN A 91 5.69 13.41 -16.92
C GLN A 91 5.00 12.43 -15.96
N ARG A 92 5.10 12.62 -14.64
CA ARG A 92 4.64 11.66 -13.61
C ARG A 92 3.14 11.32 -13.64
N PHE A 93 2.35 12.08 -14.41
CA PHE A 93 0.91 11.88 -14.58
C PHE A 93 0.56 11.30 -15.96
N ASP A 94 1.54 11.21 -16.86
CA ASP A 94 1.38 10.66 -18.20
C ASP A 94 1.57 9.13 -18.22
N PHE A 95 2.06 8.58 -17.10
CA PHE A 95 2.35 7.15 -16.94
C PHE A 95 1.58 6.57 -15.76
N ASP A 96 1.05 5.37 -15.98
CA ASP A 96 0.45 4.57 -14.92
C ASP A 96 1.51 4.11 -13.92
N ARG A 97 1.07 3.97 -12.67
CA ARG A 97 1.88 3.38 -11.61
C ARG A 97 1.43 1.96 -11.35
N VAL A 98 2.41 1.11 -11.06
CA VAL A 98 2.22 -0.29 -10.70
C VAL A 98 2.76 -0.56 -9.30
N PRO A 99 2.31 -1.59 -8.60
CA PRO A 99 2.90 -1.96 -7.31
C PRO A 99 4.39 -2.30 -7.49
N ALA A 100 5.27 -1.70 -6.68
CA ALA A 100 6.73 -1.85 -6.81
C ALA A 100 7.19 -3.32 -6.76
N VAL A 101 6.57 -4.13 -5.91
CA VAL A 101 6.86 -5.57 -5.83
C VAL A 101 6.51 -6.32 -7.13
N VAL A 102 5.47 -5.87 -7.86
CA VAL A 102 5.07 -6.49 -9.12
C VAL A 102 6.09 -6.15 -10.20
N ASP A 103 6.46 -4.87 -10.30
CA ASP A 103 7.47 -4.41 -11.25
C ASP A 103 8.85 -5.08 -11.04
N LEU A 104 9.28 -5.20 -9.77
CA LEU A 104 10.51 -5.91 -9.43
C LEU A 104 10.48 -7.39 -9.82
N CYS A 105 9.36 -8.08 -9.61
CA CYS A 105 9.23 -9.49 -10.02
C CYS A 105 9.23 -9.62 -11.55
N TRP A 106 8.59 -8.68 -12.24
CA TRP A 106 8.58 -8.64 -13.70
C TRP A 106 9.99 -8.41 -14.28
N GLN A 107 10.74 -7.45 -13.74
CA GLN A 107 12.14 -7.21 -14.12
C GLN A 107 13.03 -8.42 -13.83
N ALA A 108 12.67 -9.26 -12.86
CA ALA A 108 13.33 -10.51 -12.53
C ALA A 108 12.88 -11.71 -13.40
N GLY A 109 12.01 -11.49 -14.41
CA GLY A 109 11.59 -12.51 -15.36
C GLY A 109 10.33 -13.28 -14.98
N ALA A 110 9.50 -12.76 -14.08
CA ALA A 110 8.12 -13.25 -13.92
C ALA A 110 7.18 -12.58 -14.93
N ASP A 111 6.23 -13.31 -15.47
CA ASP A 111 5.17 -12.82 -16.37
C ASP A 111 3.77 -12.86 -15.74
#